data_AF-A0A837I2X0-F1
#
_entry.id   AF-A0A837I2X0-F1
#
_cell.length_a   1.000
_cell.length_b   1.000
_cell.length_c   1.000
_cell.angle_alpha   90.00
_cell.angle_beta   90.00
_cell.angle_gamma   90.00
#
_symmetry.space_group_name_H-M   'P 1'
#
loop_
_entity.id
_entity.type
_entity.pdbx_description
1 polymer ?
#
loop_
_entity_poly.entity_id
_entity_poly.type
_entity_poly.pdbx_seq_one_letter_code
_entity_poly.pdbx_strand_id
1 'polypeptide(L)'
;MNFFSRILNVAIRHKMIAFLIVAAILTGGYYGYRVIFNSGESVRYVTAAAEKGTQIVSISGSGQVSAMQQVDVKSKVAGDVTYVNVKAGQYIPAGALLAQLYARDAQKAVRDAETNLETAQLNYDQITGSIAGIRYDDGFNAVSNAFADLPNIMTGLNTVVINRDFDQGQWNLDYYTDAVRPYYEDISVVRDETYAKYKAARAAYDKNLIDYKTASRFSSMAEIEALINQTYETSRLVSEAIKSASNFVQIYKDKMTEANRQPKALADTHLSSINSFVSKANSSIQSLYSAKNAILSGKESLVSVEFDVRSAKIQLDKAKDSLLDAQEKLAEYYVRAPFGGVVAKMNVKVGDSCGS
;
A
#
# COMPACT_ATOMS: atom_id res chain seq x y z
N MET A 1 -30.52 96.50 -103.93
CA MET A 1 -29.40 96.74 -104.88
C MET A 1 -28.23 97.28 -104.08
N ASN A 2 -27.10 96.58 -104.15
CA ASN A 2 -26.17 96.34 -103.04
C ASN A 2 -25.23 97.51 -102.69
N PHE A 3 -25.09 97.81 -101.39
CA PHE A 3 -24.20 98.84 -100.81
C PHE A 3 -22.72 98.68 -101.21
N PHE A 4 -22.29 97.43 -101.41
CA PHE A 4 -20.93 97.06 -101.81
C PHE A 4 -20.50 97.63 -103.18
N SER A 5 -21.42 97.79 -104.15
CA SER A 5 -21.06 98.33 -105.47
C SER A 5 -20.90 99.86 -105.47
N ARG A 6 -21.47 100.57 -104.48
CA ARG A 6 -21.26 102.02 -104.32
C ARG A 6 -19.91 102.32 -103.68
N ILE A 7 -19.45 101.50 -102.74
CA ILE A 7 -18.12 101.65 -102.10
C ILE A 7 -16.99 101.47 -103.13
N LEU A 8 -17.14 100.49 -104.04
CA LEU A 8 -16.13 100.20 -105.06
C LEU A 8 -15.98 101.32 -106.10
N ASN A 9 -17.08 101.97 -106.51
CA ASN A 9 -17.04 103.08 -107.48
C ASN A 9 -16.48 104.38 -106.90
N VAL A 10 -16.66 104.65 -105.61
CA VAL A 10 -16.03 105.80 -104.94
C VAL A 10 -14.52 105.58 -104.77
N ALA A 11 -14.10 104.35 -104.45
CA ALA A 11 -12.68 103.97 -104.33
C ALA A 11 -11.89 104.10 -105.64
N ILE A 12 -12.51 103.89 -106.81
CA ILE A 12 -11.86 104.02 -108.12
C ILE A 12 -11.75 105.48 -108.58
N ARG A 13 -12.68 106.36 -108.16
CA ARG A 13 -12.70 107.79 -108.56
C ARG A 13 -11.87 108.70 -107.65
N HIS A 14 -11.59 108.33 -106.40
CA HIS A 14 -10.88 109.16 -105.40
C HIS A 14 -9.68 108.43 -104.75
N LYS A 15 -8.71 108.04 -105.57
CA LYS A 15 -7.52 107.25 -105.18
C LYS A 15 -6.73 107.83 -103.98
N MET A 16 -6.72 109.15 -103.78
CA MET A 16 -6.03 109.81 -102.66
C MET A 16 -6.70 109.60 -101.30
N ILE A 17 -8.03 109.56 -101.24
CA ILE A 17 -8.78 109.43 -99.96
C ILE A 17 -8.70 107.98 -99.46
N ALA A 18 -8.75 107.00 -100.37
CA ALA A 18 -8.54 105.60 -100.05
C ALA A 18 -7.13 105.33 -99.48
N PHE A 19 -6.10 105.99 -100.03
CA PHE A 19 -4.73 105.88 -99.53
C PHE A 19 -4.57 106.42 -98.09
N LEU A 20 -5.21 107.55 -97.76
CA LEU A 20 -5.15 108.13 -96.41
C LEU A 20 -5.81 107.25 -95.34
N ILE A 21 -6.93 106.59 -95.67
CA ILE A 21 -7.62 105.68 -94.73
C ILE A 21 -6.79 104.42 -94.47
N VAL A 22 -6.16 103.86 -95.50
CA VAL A 22 -5.25 102.71 -95.36
C VAL A 22 -4.01 103.10 -94.55
N ALA A 23 -3.43 104.29 -94.78
CA ALA A 23 -2.31 104.79 -94.00
C ALA A 23 -2.66 104.97 -92.52
N ALA A 24 -3.88 105.45 -92.20
CA ALA A 24 -4.36 105.59 -90.83
C ALA A 24 -4.58 104.23 -90.13
N ILE A 25 -5.07 103.22 -90.86
CA ILE A 25 -5.22 101.86 -90.33
C ILE A 25 -3.85 101.20 -90.08
N LEU A 26 -2.88 101.42 -90.97
CA LEU A 26 -1.51 100.89 -90.82
C LEU A 26 -0.75 101.56 -89.67
N THR A 27 -0.91 102.87 -89.48
CA THR A 27 -0.29 103.57 -88.33
C THR A 27 -0.97 103.23 -87.01
N GLY A 28 -2.31 103.14 -86.98
CA GLY A 28 -3.06 102.69 -85.81
C GLY A 28 -2.76 101.23 -85.45
N GLY A 29 -2.62 100.35 -86.46
CA GLY A 29 -2.25 98.96 -86.28
C GLY A 29 -0.82 98.75 -85.76
N TYR A 30 0.14 99.55 -86.25
CA TYR A 30 1.54 99.45 -85.83
C TYR A 30 1.75 99.89 -84.36
N TYR A 31 1.10 101.00 -83.94
CA TYR A 31 1.20 101.45 -82.54
C TYR A 31 0.38 100.57 -81.58
N GLY A 32 -0.78 100.05 -82.01
CA GLY A 32 -1.59 99.12 -81.22
C GLY A 32 -0.86 97.80 -80.94
N TYR A 33 -0.10 97.27 -81.90
CA TYR A 33 0.67 96.04 -81.71
C TYR A 33 1.81 96.21 -80.70
N ARG A 34 2.48 97.37 -80.68
CA ARG A 34 3.63 97.61 -79.79
C ARG A 34 3.26 97.74 -78.31
N VAL A 35 2.04 98.20 -78.01
CA VAL A 35 1.56 98.36 -76.62
C VAL A 35 1.00 97.04 -76.05
N ILE A 36 0.52 96.13 -76.91
CA ILE A 36 -0.08 94.86 -76.47
C ILE A 36 0.97 93.72 -76.38
N PHE A 37 2.09 93.79 -77.10
CA PHE A 37 3.05 92.68 -77.22
C PHE A 37 4.47 92.93 -76.68
N ASN A 38 4.73 94.01 -75.93
CA ASN A 38 6.07 94.24 -75.35
C ASN A 38 6.17 93.66 -73.92
N SER A 39 6.73 92.46 -73.84
CA SER A 39 6.87 91.60 -72.67
C SER A 39 7.97 92.06 -71.70
N GLY A 40 7.72 91.86 -70.41
CA GLY A 40 8.74 91.94 -69.36
C GLY A 40 8.33 91.16 -68.13
N GLU A 41 8.25 89.83 -68.22
CA GLU A 41 8.10 88.97 -67.04
C GLU A 41 9.42 88.92 -66.26
N SER A 42 9.44 89.53 -65.07
CA SER A 42 10.45 89.27 -64.05
C SER A 42 9.97 88.15 -63.13
N VAL A 43 10.65 87.00 -63.15
CA VAL A 43 10.37 85.87 -62.25
C VAL A 43 10.54 86.32 -60.79
N ARG A 44 9.45 86.28 -60.01
CA ARG A 44 9.44 86.67 -58.60
C ARG A 44 9.47 85.40 -57.74
N TYR A 45 10.60 85.12 -57.11
CA TYR A 45 10.73 84.00 -56.19
C TYR A 45 10.02 84.29 -54.87
N VAL A 46 9.11 83.40 -54.47
CA VAL A 46 8.58 83.35 -53.11
C VAL A 46 9.57 82.55 -52.29
N THR A 47 10.27 83.21 -51.34
CA THR A 47 11.18 82.54 -50.41
C THR A 47 10.51 82.43 -49.04
N ALA A 48 10.79 81.35 -48.32
CA ALA A 48 10.35 81.13 -46.94
C ALA A 48 11.57 80.81 -46.07
N ALA A 49 11.56 81.25 -44.81
CA ALA A 49 12.64 80.95 -43.87
C ALA A 49 12.62 79.45 -43.51
N ALA A 50 13.77 78.78 -43.63
CA ALA A 50 13.89 77.38 -43.27
C ALA A 50 13.99 77.24 -41.75
N GLU A 51 12.99 76.60 -41.13
CA GLU A 51 12.96 76.31 -39.70
C GLU A 51 13.32 74.84 -39.42
N LYS A 52 14.13 74.59 -38.38
CA LYS A 52 14.45 73.23 -37.94
C LYS A 52 13.25 72.65 -37.19
N GLY A 53 12.53 71.73 -37.82
CA GLY A 53 11.49 70.90 -37.18
C GLY A 53 11.86 69.41 -37.23
N THR A 54 11.39 68.63 -36.25
CA THR A 54 11.59 67.17 -36.24
C THR A 54 10.77 66.52 -37.34
N GLN A 55 11.45 66.01 -38.37
CA GLN A 55 10.82 65.30 -39.49
C GLN A 55 10.67 63.82 -39.12
N ILE A 56 9.43 63.38 -38.87
CA ILE A 56 9.13 61.96 -38.61
C ILE A 56 9.10 61.23 -39.95
N VAL A 57 10.20 60.55 -40.29
CA VAL A 57 10.25 59.66 -41.45
C VAL A 57 9.80 58.27 -40.98
N SER A 58 8.54 57.92 -41.22
CA SER A 58 8.07 56.56 -40.97
C SER A 58 8.46 55.66 -42.15
N ILE A 59 9.31 54.66 -41.91
CA ILE A 59 9.59 53.60 -42.89
C ILE A 59 8.58 52.48 -42.65
N SER A 60 7.67 52.27 -43.59
CA SER A 60 6.74 51.13 -43.54
C SER A 60 7.43 49.88 -44.07
N GLY A 61 7.68 48.90 -43.20
CA GLY A 61 8.12 47.54 -43.57
C GLY A 61 7.10 46.52 -43.10
N SER A 62 6.76 45.54 -43.94
CA SER A 62 5.94 44.40 -43.53
C SER A 62 6.79 43.39 -42.76
N GLY A 63 6.35 43.02 -41.57
CA GLY A 63 6.92 41.94 -40.77
C GLY A 63 5.85 40.90 -40.46
N GLN A 64 6.18 39.62 -40.61
CA GLN A 64 5.29 38.54 -40.20
C GLN A 64 5.44 38.31 -38.69
N VAL A 65 4.33 38.33 -37.96
CA VAL A 65 4.30 37.96 -36.53
C VAL A 65 3.92 36.48 -36.40
N SER A 66 4.67 35.76 -35.56
CA SER A 66 4.46 34.34 -35.25
C SER A 66 4.29 34.14 -33.76
N ALA A 67 3.52 33.12 -33.36
CA ALA A 67 3.33 32.78 -31.95
C ALA A 67 4.66 32.35 -31.31
N MET A 68 4.92 32.81 -30.08
CA MET A 68 6.17 32.52 -29.37
C MET A 68 6.28 31.05 -28.92
N GLN A 69 5.15 30.39 -28.63
CA GLN A 69 5.05 28.98 -28.27
C GLN A 69 3.73 28.41 -28.82
N GLN A 70 3.82 27.34 -29.61
CA GLN A 70 2.66 26.60 -30.14
C GLN A 70 2.90 25.10 -29.91
N VAL A 71 1.87 24.39 -29.42
CA VAL A 71 1.90 22.94 -29.22
C VAL A 71 0.64 22.33 -29.80
N ASP A 72 0.82 21.30 -30.62
CA ASP A 72 -0.28 20.52 -31.16
C ASP A 72 -0.69 19.45 -30.15
N VAL A 73 -1.91 19.57 -29.63
CA VAL A 73 -2.47 18.58 -28.71
C VAL A 73 -3.15 17.48 -29.51
N LYS A 74 -2.67 16.25 -29.36
CA LYS A 74 -3.21 15.05 -30.02
C LYS A 74 -3.82 14.10 -29.00
N SER A 75 -4.76 13.26 -29.44
CA SER A 75 -5.23 12.15 -28.62
C SER A 75 -4.10 11.14 -28.39
N LYS A 76 -4.02 10.58 -27.18
CA LYS A 76 -3.09 9.49 -26.84
C LYS A 76 -3.60 8.12 -27.28
N VAL A 77 -4.93 7.97 -27.39
CA VAL A 77 -5.60 6.73 -27.76
C VAL A 77 -6.49 6.92 -28.98
N ALA A 78 -6.71 5.83 -29.71
CA ALA A 78 -7.68 5.82 -30.80
C ALA A 78 -9.12 5.74 -30.27
N GLY A 79 -10.05 6.46 -30.88
CA GLY A 79 -11.46 6.40 -30.53
C GLY A 79 -12.31 7.53 -31.10
N ASP A 80 -13.62 7.40 -30.93
CA ASP A 80 -14.59 8.39 -31.39
C ASP A 80 -14.74 9.53 -30.38
N VAL A 81 -14.77 10.77 -30.88
CA VAL A 81 -14.93 11.96 -30.05
C VAL A 81 -16.39 12.12 -29.65
N THR A 82 -16.65 12.06 -28.35
CA THR A 82 -18.01 12.18 -27.78
C THR A 82 -18.34 13.60 -27.32
N TYR A 83 -17.31 14.38 -26.99
CA TYR A 83 -17.48 15.74 -26.49
C TYR A 83 -16.28 16.63 -26.83
N VAL A 84 -16.54 17.89 -27.16
CA VAL A 84 -15.54 18.93 -27.40
C VAL A 84 -15.95 20.18 -26.61
N ASN A 85 -15.08 20.67 -25.73
CA ASN A 85 -15.40 21.73 -24.77
C ASN A 85 -14.73 23.08 -25.08
N VAL A 86 -14.24 23.26 -26.29
CA VAL A 86 -13.42 24.43 -26.66
C VAL A 86 -13.83 25.03 -27.99
N LYS A 87 -13.53 26.32 -28.16
CA LYS A 87 -13.74 27.06 -29.40
C LYS A 87 -12.46 27.75 -29.83
N ALA A 88 -12.25 27.91 -31.14
CA ALA A 88 -11.13 28.69 -31.66
C ALA A 88 -11.18 30.14 -31.14
N GLY A 89 -10.03 30.67 -30.71
CA GLY A 89 -9.90 31.99 -30.09
C GLY A 89 -10.21 32.04 -28.59
N GLN A 90 -10.65 30.94 -27.97
CA GLN A 90 -10.90 30.88 -26.53
C GLN A 90 -9.59 30.72 -25.74
N TYR A 91 -9.44 31.46 -24.65
CA TYR A 91 -8.38 31.20 -23.65
C TYR A 91 -8.76 30.01 -22.76
N ILE A 92 -7.82 29.09 -22.57
CA ILE A 92 -7.97 27.85 -21.82
C ILE A 92 -6.84 27.74 -20.80
N PRO A 93 -7.14 27.50 -19.51
CA PRO A 93 -6.10 27.29 -18.51
C PRO A 93 -5.45 25.91 -18.65
N ALA A 94 -4.25 25.74 -18.07
CA ALA A 94 -3.57 24.44 -18.02
C ALA A 94 -4.44 23.37 -17.33
N GLY A 95 -4.43 22.14 -17.85
CA GLY A 95 -5.20 21.00 -17.34
C GLY A 95 -6.68 20.97 -17.74
N ALA A 96 -7.20 22.02 -18.38
CA ALA A 96 -8.59 22.07 -18.81
C ALA A 96 -8.91 20.98 -19.84
N LEU A 97 -10.11 20.38 -19.73
CA LEU A 97 -10.60 19.38 -20.67
C LEU A 97 -10.91 20.03 -22.02
N LEU A 98 -10.28 19.53 -23.07
CA LEU A 98 -10.44 20.00 -24.44
C LEU A 98 -11.46 19.13 -25.19
N ALA A 99 -11.29 17.81 -25.12
CA ALA A 99 -12.14 16.83 -25.76
C ALA A 99 -12.18 15.52 -24.97
N GLN A 100 -13.25 14.75 -25.13
CA GLN A 100 -13.44 13.44 -24.54
C GLN A 100 -13.72 12.40 -25.62
N LEU A 101 -12.99 11.30 -25.58
CA LEU A 101 -13.20 10.15 -26.44
C LEU A 101 -14.15 9.13 -25.78
N TYR A 102 -14.75 8.26 -26.58
CA TYR A 102 -15.61 7.18 -26.09
C TYR A 102 -14.82 6.19 -25.23
N ALA A 103 -15.01 6.27 -23.91
CA ALA A 103 -14.17 5.60 -22.92
C ALA A 103 -14.84 4.40 -22.22
N ARG A 104 -15.93 3.83 -22.76
CA ARG A 104 -16.70 2.81 -22.03
C ARG A 104 -15.89 1.58 -21.64
N ASP A 105 -14.99 1.12 -22.50
CA ASP A 105 -14.13 -0.03 -22.21
C ASP A 105 -13.10 0.29 -21.14
N ALA A 106 -12.49 1.49 -21.17
CA ALA A 106 -11.58 1.94 -20.13
C ALA A 106 -12.30 2.15 -18.78
N GLN A 107 -13.52 2.69 -18.78
CA GLN A 107 -14.34 2.78 -17.57
C GLN A 107 -14.72 1.41 -17.01
N LYS A 108 -14.98 0.43 -17.89
CA LYS A 108 -15.20 -0.96 -17.46
C LYS A 108 -13.93 -1.55 -16.86
N ALA A 109 -12.77 -1.34 -17.48
CA ALA A 109 -11.50 -1.80 -16.95
C ALA A 109 -11.19 -1.24 -15.56
N VAL A 110 -11.52 0.03 -15.29
CA VAL A 110 -11.42 0.63 -13.95
C VAL A 110 -12.33 -0.09 -12.96
N ARG A 111 -13.63 -0.27 -13.28
CA ARG A 111 -14.56 -0.99 -12.38
C ARG A 111 -14.13 -2.43 -12.10
N ASP A 112 -13.65 -3.13 -13.12
CA ASP A 112 -13.13 -4.50 -12.98
C ASP A 112 -11.90 -4.51 -12.06
N ALA A 113 -11.00 -3.53 -12.18
CA ALA A 113 -9.84 -3.38 -11.30
C ALA A 113 -10.18 -2.98 -9.86
N GLU A 114 -11.18 -2.11 -9.64
CA GLU A 114 -11.70 -1.76 -8.31
C GLU A 114 -12.26 -2.99 -7.59
N THR A 115 -13.03 -3.81 -8.30
CA THR A 115 -13.60 -5.06 -7.75
C THR A 115 -12.49 -6.06 -7.36
N ASN A 116 -11.45 -6.16 -8.19
CA ASN A 116 -10.31 -7.02 -7.91
C ASN A 116 -9.51 -6.53 -6.69
N LEU A 117 -9.36 -5.21 -6.54
CA LEU A 117 -8.74 -4.60 -5.36
C LEU A 117 -9.53 -4.90 -4.09
N GLU A 118 -10.85 -4.73 -4.12
CA GLU A 118 -11.73 -5.05 -3.00
C GLU A 118 -11.61 -6.53 -2.59
N THR A 119 -11.64 -7.43 -3.57
CA THR A 119 -11.47 -8.87 -3.33
C THR A 119 -10.12 -9.19 -2.70
N ALA A 120 -9.04 -8.59 -3.19
CA ALA A 120 -7.70 -8.77 -2.65
C ALA A 120 -7.55 -8.21 -1.22
N GLN A 121 -8.21 -7.09 -0.93
CA GLN A 121 -8.26 -6.50 0.41
C GLN A 121 -9.00 -7.40 1.40
N LEU A 122 -10.18 -7.91 1.03
CA LEU A 122 -10.94 -8.85 1.87
C LEU A 122 -10.14 -10.12 2.17
N ASN A 123 -9.43 -10.66 1.18
CA ASN A 123 -8.56 -11.83 1.38
C ASN A 123 -7.41 -11.53 2.36
N TYR A 124 -6.77 -10.35 2.21
CA TYR A 124 -5.72 -9.91 3.14
C TYR A 124 -6.24 -9.76 4.58
N ASP A 125 -7.41 -9.15 4.75
CA ASP A 125 -8.03 -8.94 6.06
C ASP A 125 -8.48 -10.26 6.71
N GLN A 126 -9.00 -11.21 5.92
CA GLN A 126 -9.37 -12.54 6.40
C GLN A 126 -8.15 -13.33 6.93
N ILE A 127 -7.03 -13.29 6.19
CA ILE A 127 -5.80 -14.00 6.57
C ILE A 127 -5.19 -13.36 7.82
N THR A 128 -5.15 -12.03 7.90
CA THR A 128 -4.60 -11.32 9.06
C THR A 128 -5.46 -11.47 10.32
N GLY A 129 -6.79 -11.54 10.19
CA GLY A 129 -7.71 -11.75 11.32
C GLY A 129 -7.58 -13.14 11.97
N SER A 130 -7.11 -14.16 11.24
CA SER A 130 -6.97 -15.54 11.74
C SER A 130 -5.76 -15.75 12.67
N ILE A 131 -4.88 -14.74 12.79
CA ILE A 131 -3.62 -14.78 13.58
C ILE A 131 -3.87 -14.47 15.06
N ALA A 132 -4.97 -13.78 15.36
CA ALA A 132 -5.24 -13.24 16.68
C ALA A 132 -6.02 -14.23 17.55
N GLY A 133 -5.30 -15.12 18.23
CA GLY A 133 -5.72 -15.58 19.56
C GLY A 133 -5.81 -17.09 19.77
N ILE A 134 -5.50 -17.45 21.03
CA ILE A 134 -5.90 -18.67 21.73
C ILE A 134 -5.10 -19.92 21.35
N ARG A 135 -3.94 -20.09 22.00
CA ARG A 135 -3.34 -21.42 22.31
C ARG A 135 -2.61 -21.46 23.66
N TYR A 136 -2.22 -20.31 24.21
CA TYR A 136 -1.49 -20.22 25.47
C TYR A 136 -2.40 -20.33 26.71
N ASP A 137 -3.67 -19.89 26.63
CA ASP A 137 -4.64 -20.02 27.72
C ASP A 137 -4.93 -21.50 28.05
N ASP A 138 -5.11 -22.33 27.03
CA ASP A 138 -5.30 -23.77 27.19
C ASP A 138 -4.07 -24.44 27.80
N GLY A 139 -2.87 -23.97 27.41
CA GLY A 139 -1.63 -24.42 28.01
C GLY A 139 -1.50 -24.05 29.49
N PHE A 140 -1.87 -22.83 29.86
CA PHE A 140 -1.89 -22.43 31.27
C PHE A 140 -2.93 -23.20 32.08
N ASN A 141 -4.10 -23.50 31.49
CA ASN A 141 -5.11 -24.37 32.09
C ASN A 141 -4.57 -25.79 32.33
N ALA A 142 -3.84 -26.37 31.37
CA ALA A 142 -3.22 -27.68 31.53
C ALA A 142 -2.20 -27.70 32.69
N VAL A 143 -1.39 -26.65 32.82
CA VAL A 143 -0.47 -26.47 33.96
C VAL A 143 -1.24 -26.39 35.28
N SER A 144 -2.29 -25.56 35.34
CA SER A 144 -3.12 -25.38 36.53
C SER A 144 -3.76 -26.70 36.98
N ASN A 145 -4.28 -27.49 36.03
CA ASN A 145 -4.85 -28.80 36.30
C ASN A 145 -3.82 -29.78 36.83
N ALA A 146 -2.61 -29.80 36.27
CA ALA A 146 -1.52 -30.64 36.78
C ALA A 146 -1.17 -30.26 38.23
N PHE A 147 -1.12 -28.96 38.55
CA PHE A 147 -0.86 -28.50 39.92
C PHE A 147 -2.02 -28.70 40.91
N ALA A 148 -3.22 -29.05 40.43
CA ALA A 148 -4.30 -29.51 41.30
C ALA A 148 -4.02 -30.92 41.87
N ASP A 149 -3.30 -31.76 41.12
CA ASP A 149 -3.00 -33.15 41.50
C ASP A 149 -1.58 -33.35 42.04
N LEU A 150 -0.58 -32.71 41.44
CA LEU A 150 0.84 -32.92 41.76
C LEU A 150 1.19 -32.79 43.25
N PRO A 151 0.68 -31.82 44.04
CA PRO A 151 0.99 -31.73 45.46
C PRO A 151 0.55 -32.97 46.26
N ASN A 152 -0.64 -33.50 45.95
CA ASN A 152 -1.17 -34.70 46.61
C ASN A 152 -0.36 -35.94 46.19
N ILE A 153 -0.06 -36.08 44.90
CA ILE A 153 0.78 -37.16 44.38
C ILE A 153 2.16 -37.16 45.07
N MET A 154 2.80 -35.99 45.18
CA MET A 154 4.11 -35.87 45.84
C MET A 154 4.07 -36.18 47.33
N THR A 155 2.96 -35.84 47.99
CA THR A 155 2.73 -36.20 49.39
C THR A 155 2.57 -37.71 49.54
N GLY A 156 1.78 -38.36 48.68
CA GLY A 156 1.63 -39.81 48.74
C GLY A 156 2.89 -40.59 48.36
N LEU A 157 3.68 -40.10 47.41
CA LEU A 157 5.02 -40.64 47.12
C LEU A 157 5.96 -40.50 48.34
N ASN A 158 5.91 -39.36 49.02
CA ASN A 158 6.68 -39.15 50.25
C ASN A 158 6.29 -40.15 51.33
N THR A 159 4.98 -40.38 51.52
CA THR A 159 4.45 -41.40 52.44
C THR A 159 5.08 -42.77 52.17
N VAL A 160 5.06 -43.25 50.92
CA VAL A 160 5.58 -44.60 50.64
C VAL A 160 7.10 -44.69 50.72
N VAL A 161 7.82 -43.64 50.33
CA VAL A 161 9.28 -43.71 50.19
C VAL A 161 10.00 -43.33 51.49
N ILE A 162 9.68 -42.18 52.09
CA ILE A 162 10.50 -41.60 53.16
C ILE A 162 9.80 -41.45 54.50
N ASN A 163 8.47 -41.58 54.55
CA ASN A 163 7.77 -41.54 55.82
C ASN A 163 8.11 -42.76 56.69
N ARG A 164 7.74 -42.70 57.97
CA ARG A 164 8.16 -43.66 59.00
C ARG A 164 6.95 -44.34 59.64
N ASP A 165 6.17 -45.02 58.81
CA ASP A 165 4.88 -45.59 59.21
C ASP A 165 5.01 -46.96 59.90
N PHE A 166 6.10 -47.69 59.61
CA PHE A 166 6.37 -49.01 60.21
C PHE A 166 7.22 -48.93 61.48
N ASP A 167 8.21 -48.04 61.51
CA ASP A 167 9.16 -47.86 62.61
C ASP A 167 9.60 -46.40 62.66
N GLN A 168 9.55 -45.76 63.84
CA GLN A 168 9.91 -44.34 64.01
C GLN A 168 11.38 -44.02 63.68
N GLY A 169 12.27 -45.01 63.65
CA GLY A 169 13.68 -44.86 63.31
C GLY A 169 14.00 -45.02 61.82
N GLN A 170 13.08 -45.57 61.01
CA GLN A 170 13.39 -46.07 59.68
C GLN A 170 12.41 -45.55 58.61
N TRP A 171 12.92 -45.19 57.44
CA TRP A 171 12.07 -44.89 56.29
C TRP A 171 11.34 -46.13 55.79
N ASN A 172 10.12 -45.98 55.31
CA ASN A 172 9.32 -47.07 54.76
C ASN A 172 10.06 -47.85 53.66
N LEU A 173 10.78 -47.16 52.78
CA LEU A 173 11.59 -47.81 51.75
C LEU A 173 12.67 -48.74 52.34
N ASP A 174 13.33 -48.31 53.42
CA ASP A 174 14.36 -49.11 54.10
C ASP A 174 13.73 -50.27 54.87
N TYR A 175 12.57 -50.07 55.50
CA TYR A 175 11.80 -51.14 56.16
C TYR A 175 11.46 -52.27 55.20
N TYR A 176 10.90 -51.94 54.03
CA TYR A 176 10.60 -52.91 52.99
C TYR A 176 11.85 -53.64 52.51
N THR A 177 12.96 -52.91 52.34
CA THR A 177 14.25 -53.48 51.93
C THR A 177 14.74 -54.51 52.94
N ASP A 178 14.78 -54.13 54.23
CA ASP A 178 15.24 -55.00 55.31
C ASP A 178 14.40 -56.27 55.44
N ALA A 179 13.08 -56.14 55.27
CA ALA A 179 12.15 -57.24 55.41
C ALA A 179 12.34 -58.34 54.34
N VAL A 180 12.79 -57.98 53.13
CA VAL A 180 12.96 -58.94 52.02
C VAL A 180 14.41 -59.23 51.65
N ARG A 181 15.38 -58.51 52.21
CA ARG A 181 16.82 -58.75 51.99
C ARG A 181 17.23 -60.22 52.12
N PRO A 182 16.73 -61.01 53.09
CA PRO A 182 17.08 -62.44 53.18
C PRO A 182 16.58 -63.29 52.01
N TYR A 183 15.63 -62.79 51.22
CA TYR A 183 14.92 -63.52 50.15
C TYR A 183 15.19 -62.95 48.75
N TYR A 184 15.77 -61.76 48.66
CA TYR A 184 16.04 -61.07 47.40
C TYR A 184 17.28 -60.19 47.53
N GLU A 185 18.42 -60.69 47.04
CA GLU A 185 19.73 -60.05 47.18
C GLU A 185 19.81 -58.67 46.48
N ASP A 186 19.16 -58.54 45.32
CA ASP A 186 19.17 -57.31 44.52
C ASP A 186 18.25 -56.20 45.05
N ILE A 187 17.51 -56.41 46.15
CA ILE A 187 16.54 -55.43 46.66
C ILE A 187 17.16 -54.06 46.91
N SER A 188 18.43 -54.01 47.35
CA SER A 188 19.15 -52.77 47.63
C SER A 188 19.34 -51.92 46.36
N VAL A 189 19.56 -52.56 45.20
CA VAL A 189 19.67 -51.88 43.90
C VAL A 189 18.32 -51.26 43.51
N VAL A 190 17.24 -52.03 43.64
CA VAL A 190 15.88 -51.55 43.33
C VAL A 190 15.45 -50.41 44.27
N ARG A 191 15.86 -50.50 45.54
CA ARG A 191 15.67 -49.45 46.55
C ARG A 191 16.33 -48.16 46.11
N ASP A 192 17.61 -48.20 45.75
CA ASP A 192 18.38 -47.02 45.37
C ASP A 192 17.85 -46.39 44.08
N GLU A 193 17.44 -47.21 43.10
CA GLU A 193 16.79 -46.73 41.88
C GLU A 193 15.47 -46.01 42.18
N THR A 194 14.64 -46.59 43.06
CA THR A 194 13.34 -46.01 43.44
C THR A 194 13.54 -44.70 44.19
N TYR A 195 14.51 -44.63 45.11
CA TYR A 195 14.84 -43.41 45.81
C TYR A 195 15.40 -42.33 44.86
N ALA A 196 16.25 -42.70 43.91
CA ALA A 196 16.79 -41.78 42.91
C ALA A 196 15.67 -41.15 42.06
N LYS A 197 14.71 -41.95 41.59
CA LYS A 197 13.54 -41.47 40.84
C LYS A 197 12.65 -40.55 41.68
N TYR A 198 12.38 -40.92 42.93
CA TYR A 198 11.66 -40.05 43.87
C TYR A 198 12.35 -38.70 44.06
N LYS A 199 13.68 -38.72 44.27
CA LYS A 199 14.48 -37.51 44.48
C LYS A 199 14.47 -36.61 43.24
N ALA A 200 14.61 -37.19 42.04
CA ALA A 200 14.53 -36.45 40.78
C ALA A 200 13.15 -35.80 40.59
N ALA A 201 12.07 -36.55 40.81
CA ALA A 201 10.71 -36.04 40.76
C ALA A 201 10.47 -34.91 41.77
N ARG A 202 10.97 -35.06 43.00
CA ARG A 202 10.84 -34.05 44.06
C ARG A 202 11.58 -32.76 43.71
N ALA A 203 12.82 -32.86 43.25
CA ALA A 203 13.61 -31.70 42.84
C ALA A 203 12.93 -30.94 41.68
N ALA A 204 12.42 -31.66 40.68
CA ALA A 204 11.68 -31.07 39.57
C ALA A 204 10.39 -30.38 40.04
N TYR A 205 9.62 -31.05 40.92
CA TYR A 205 8.39 -30.51 41.49
C TYR A 205 8.64 -29.23 42.30
N ASP A 206 9.64 -29.24 43.20
CA ASP A 206 9.92 -28.10 44.07
C ASP A 206 10.31 -26.86 43.25
N LYS A 207 11.15 -27.04 42.21
CA LYS A 207 11.47 -25.97 41.26
C LYS A 207 10.23 -25.50 40.50
N ASN A 208 9.48 -26.43 39.91
CA ASN A 208 8.30 -26.11 39.10
C ASN A 208 7.20 -25.42 39.89
N LEU A 209 7.01 -25.77 41.16
CA LEU A 209 6.05 -25.12 42.03
C LEU A 209 6.37 -23.64 42.25
N ILE A 210 7.64 -23.29 42.36
CA ILE A 210 8.08 -21.88 42.48
C ILE A 210 7.76 -21.12 41.19
N ASP A 211 8.13 -21.70 40.04
CA ASP A 211 7.91 -21.08 38.74
C ASP A 211 6.41 -20.92 38.45
N TYR A 212 5.59 -21.92 38.77
CA TYR A 212 4.13 -21.85 38.66
C TYR A 212 3.50 -20.76 39.54
N LYS A 213 3.98 -20.60 40.78
CA LYS A 213 3.49 -19.55 41.69
C LYS A 213 3.89 -18.14 41.22
N THR A 214 4.97 -18.04 40.46
CA THR A 214 5.49 -16.76 39.96
C THR A 214 4.80 -16.35 38.65
N ALA A 215 4.49 -17.32 37.80
CA ALA A 215 3.80 -17.08 36.54
C ALA A 215 2.32 -16.71 36.75
N SER A 216 1.78 -15.94 35.80
CA SER A 216 0.36 -15.61 35.73
C SER A 216 -0.20 -15.92 34.34
N ARG A 217 -1.53 -15.90 34.20
CA ARG A 217 -2.20 -16.00 32.89
C ARG A 217 -1.80 -14.89 31.92
N PHE A 218 -1.27 -13.78 32.44
CA PHE A 218 -0.82 -12.62 31.66
C PHE A 218 0.69 -12.57 31.48
N SER A 219 1.42 -13.60 31.93
CA SER A 219 2.85 -13.73 31.65
C SER A 219 3.10 -13.81 30.15
N SER A 220 4.33 -13.52 29.73
CA SER A 220 4.70 -13.57 28.32
C SER A 220 4.52 -14.97 27.73
N MET A 221 4.31 -15.05 26.42
CA MET A 221 4.16 -16.33 25.70
C MET A 221 5.34 -17.28 25.96
N ALA A 222 6.56 -16.74 26.00
CA ALA A 222 7.78 -17.52 26.27
C ALA A 222 7.80 -18.08 27.70
N GLU A 223 7.36 -17.31 28.69
CA GLU A 223 7.26 -17.77 30.08
C GLU A 223 6.20 -18.87 30.24
N ILE A 224 5.03 -18.70 29.62
CA ILE A 224 3.95 -19.70 29.66
C ILE A 224 4.41 -21.00 28.97
N GLU A 225 5.07 -20.90 27.82
CA GLU A 225 5.61 -22.08 27.12
C GLU A 225 6.70 -22.80 27.93
N ALA A 226 7.62 -22.04 28.54
CA ALA A 226 8.64 -22.61 29.41
C ALA A 226 8.00 -23.35 30.60
N LEU A 227 6.97 -22.76 31.21
CA LEU A 227 6.24 -23.36 32.32
C LEU A 227 5.50 -24.65 31.91
N ILE A 228 4.86 -24.66 30.73
CA ILE A 228 4.20 -25.86 30.19
C ILE A 228 5.22 -26.98 29.99
N ASN A 229 6.36 -26.68 29.37
CA ASN A 229 7.43 -27.65 29.15
C ASN A 229 7.99 -28.20 30.46
N GLN A 230 8.26 -27.33 31.42
CA GLN A 230 8.76 -27.72 32.73
C GLN A 230 7.74 -28.57 33.50
N THR A 231 6.46 -28.23 33.43
CA THR A 231 5.38 -29.00 34.08
C THR A 231 5.16 -30.35 33.43
N TYR A 232 5.32 -30.44 32.11
CA TYR A 232 5.30 -31.71 31.38
C TYR A 232 6.42 -32.64 31.85
N GLU A 233 7.67 -32.16 31.89
CA GLU A 233 8.80 -32.98 32.34
C GLU A 233 8.68 -33.36 33.83
N THR A 234 8.22 -32.42 34.67
CA THR A 234 7.92 -32.71 36.09
C THR A 234 6.90 -33.84 36.20
N SER A 235 5.81 -33.78 35.44
CA SER A 235 4.77 -34.81 35.45
C SER A 235 5.29 -36.16 34.97
N ARG A 236 6.21 -36.16 33.98
CA ARG A 236 6.91 -37.36 33.49
C ARG A 236 7.76 -38.02 34.58
N LEU A 237 8.61 -37.23 35.25
CA LEU A 237 9.46 -37.71 36.35
C LEU A 237 8.63 -38.24 37.53
N VAL A 238 7.54 -37.55 37.86
CA VAL A 238 6.58 -38.00 38.88
C VAL A 238 5.95 -39.34 38.49
N SER A 239 5.52 -39.52 37.24
CA SER A 239 4.98 -40.79 36.74
C SER A 239 6.00 -41.93 36.82
N GLU A 240 7.28 -41.67 36.51
CA GLU A 240 8.35 -42.66 36.66
C GLU A 240 8.59 -43.03 38.14
N ALA A 241 8.53 -42.06 39.05
CA ALA A 241 8.63 -42.31 40.48
C ALA A 241 7.43 -43.11 41.02
N ILE A 242 6.21 -42.80 40.59
CA ILE A 242 4.99 -43.58 40.91
C ILE A 242 5.16 -45.03 40.48
N LYS A 243 5.56 -45.26 39.22
CA LYS A 243 5.77 -46.61 38.70
C LYS A 243 6.83 -47.37 39.50
N SER A 244 7.97 -46.73 39.79
CA SER A 244 9.06 -47.38 40.52
C SER A 244 8.67 -47.71 41.96
N ALA A 245 7.99 -46.80 42.65
CA ALA A 245 7.53 -47.04 44.02
C ALA A 245 6.44 -48.11 44.08
N SER A 246 5.49 -48.12 43.13
CA SER A 246 4.47 -49.18 43.00
C SER A 246 5.13 -50.56 42.82
N ASN A 247 6.07 -50.67 41.88
CA ASN A 247 6.82 -51.90 41.64
C ASN A 247 7.61 -52.35 42.86
N PHE A 248 8.26 -51.42 43.57
CA PHE A 248 9.05 -51.73 44.76
C PHE A 248 8.18 -52.31 45.89
N VAL A 249 7.02 -51.70 46.18
CA VAL A 249 6.09 -52.22 47.18
C VAL A 249 5.51 -53.57 46.74
N GLN A 250 5.25 -53.76 45.44
CA GLN A 250 4.79 -55.05 44.92
C GLN A 250 5.84 -56.14 45.09
N ILE A 251 7.12 -55.87 44.78
CA ILE A 251 8.24 -56.80 45.00
C ILE A 251 8.30 -57.20 46.48
N TYR A 252 8.16 -56.24 47.41
CA TYR A 252 8.10 -56.54 48.84
C TYR A 252 7.00 -57.56 49.16
N LYS A 253 5.77 -57.33 48.66
CA LYS A 253 4.63 -58.21 48.91
C LYS A 253 4.84 -59.60 48.32
N ASP A 254 5.36 -59.67 47.10
CA ASP A 254 5.58 -60.93 46.39
C ASP A 254 6.65 -61.76 47.11
N LYS A 255 7.78 -61.15 47.50
CA LYS A 255 8.87 -61.85 48.19
C LYS A 255 8.51 -62.29 49.61
N MET A 256 7.71 -61.50 50.32
CA MET A 256 7.16 -61.93 51.61
C MET A 256 6.24 -63.15 51.43
N THR A 257 5.37 -63.13 50.42
CA THR A 257 4.43 -64.24 50.14
C THR A 257 5.16 -65.50 49.70
N GLU A 258 6.14 -65.39 48.79
CA GLU A 258 7.02 -66.50 48.36
C GLU A 258 7.76 -67.14 49.56
N ALA A 259 8.15 -66.33 50.54
CA ALA A 259 8.77 -66.79 51.79
C ALA A 259 7.76 -67.34 52.83
N ASN A 260 6.48 -67.53 52.47
CA ASN A 260 5.38 -67.92 53.36
C ASN A 260 5.22 -66.98 54.58
N ARG A 261 5.53 -65.69 54.40
CA ARG A 261 5.33 -64.63 55.40
C ARG A 261 4.14 -63.76 54.98
N GLN A 262 3.45 -63.21 55.97
CA GLN A 262 2.36 -62.26 55.73
C GLN A 262 2.94 -60.84 55.55
N PRO A 263 2.75 -60.19 54.37
CA PRO A 263 3.09 -58.78 54.20
C PRO A 263 2.30 -57.91 55.17
N LYS A 264 2.85 -56.76 55.56
CA LYS A 264 2.10 -55.81 56.39
C LYS A 264 0.95 -55.20 55.59
N ALA A 265 -0.25 -55.15 56.19
CA ALA A 265 -1.46 -54.59 55.56
C ALA A 265 -1.29 -53.15 55.06
N LEU A 266 -0.43 -52.35 55.71
CA LEU A 266 -0.12 -50.99 55.27
C LEU A 266 0.51 -50.95 53.86
N ALA A 267 1.20 -52.01 53.42
CA ALA A 267 1.69 -52.12 52.05
C ALA A 267 0.55 -52.12 51.01
N ASP A 268 -0.61 -52.68 51.34
CA ASP A 268 -1.79 -52.61 50.48
C ASP A 268 -2.31 -51.17 50.38
N THR A 269 -2.37 -50.46 51.51
CA THR A 269 -2.77 -49.04 51.54
C THR A 269 -1.83 -48.16 50.72
N HIS A 270 -0.52 -48.37 50.83
CA HIS A 270 0.49 -47.67 50.03
C HIS A 270 0.31 -47.94 48.54
N LEU A 271 0.12 -49.22 48.16
CA LEU A 271 -0.04 -49.62 46.77
C LEU A 271 -1.34 -49.07 46.16
N SER A 272 -2.46 -49.15 46.87
CA SER A 272 -3.73 -48.55 46.42
C SER A 272 -3.62 -47.04 46.22
N SER A 273 -2.94 -46.34 47.12
CA SER A 273 -2.72 -44.89 47.03
C SER A 273 -1.87 -44.53 45.81
N ILE A 274 -0.71 -45.17 45.63
CA ILE A 274 0.17 -44.92 44.48
C ILE A 274 -0.51 -45.27 43.16
N ASN A 275 -1.21 -46.40 43.09
CA ASN A 275 -1.89 -46.82 41.86
C ASN A 275 -2.99 -45.82 41.47
N SER A 276 -3.65 -45.17 42.43
CA SER A 276 -4.61 -44.09 42.16
C SER A 276 -3.96 -42.85 41.51
N PHE A 277 -2.67 -42.62 41.74
CA PHE A 277 -1.94 -41.49 41.16
C PHE A 277 -1.48 -41.74 39.71
N VAL A 278 -1.41 -42.99 39.27
CA VAL A 278 -1.01 -43.34 37.89
C VAL A 278 -1.94 -42.68 36.87
N SER A 279 -3.26 -42.78 37.08
CA SER A 279 -4.24 -42.18 36.17
C SER A 279 -4.13 -40.66 36.14
N LYS A 280 -3.98 -40.01 37.31
CA LYS A 280 -3.81 -38.55 37.44
C LYS A 280 -2.55 -38.03 36.76
N ALA A 281 -1.42 -38.70 36.97
CA ALA A 281 -0.16 -38.35 36.33
C ALA A 281 -0.26 -38.51 34.81
N ASN A 282 -0.88 -39.59 34.32
CA ASN A 282 -1.09 -39.80 32.88
C ASN A 282 -2.02 -38.76 32.27
N SER A 283 -3.11 -38.40 32.95
CA SER A 283 -4.00 -37.32 32.50
C SER A 283 -3.24 -35.99 32.41
N SER A 284 -2.43 -35.64 33.41
CA SER A 284 -1.61 -34.43 33.40
C SER A 284 -0.62 -34.43 32.22
N ILE A 285 0.10 -35.54 32.01
CA ILE A 285 1.04 -35.71 30.89
C ILE A 285 0.33 -35.52 29.56
N GLN A 286 -0.84 -36.16 29.38
CA GLN A 286 -1.59 -36.09 28.13
C GLN A 286 -2.07 -34.66 27.84
N SER A 287 -2.66 -33.99 28.82
CA SER A 287 -3.14 -32.61 28.66
C SER A 287 -1.99 -31.64 28.36
N LEU A 288 -0.85 -31.77 29.04
CA LEU A 288 0.33 -30.95 28.81
C LEU A 288 0.97 -31.23 27.44
N TYR A 289 1.01 -32.50 27.03
CA TYR A 289 1.49 -32.88 25.69
C TYR A 289 0.61 -32.30 24.59
N SER A 290 -0.71 -32.40 24.73
CA SER A 290 -1.67 -31.78 23.81
C SER A 290 -1.48 -30.27 23.75
N ALA A 291 -1.29 -29.59 24.89
CA ALA A 291 -0.99 -28.16 24.92
C ALA A 291 0.32 -27.80 24.21
N LYS A 292 1.40 -28.57 24.43
CA LYS A 292 2.69 -28.39 23.74
C LYS A 292 2.53 -28.51 22.23
N ASN A 293 1.83 -29.54 21.76
CA ASN A 293 1.60 -29.74 20.33
C ASN A 293 0.69 -28.67 19.73
N ALA A 294 -0.33 -28.20 20.47
CA ALA A 294 -1.16 -27.10 20.02
C ALA A 294 -0.30 -25.83 19.84
N ILE A 295 0.57 -25.49 20.79
CA ILE A 295 1.47 -24.33 20.65
C ILE A 295 2.42 -24.52 19.46
N LEU A 296 3.04 -25.70 19.31
CA LEU A 296 3.93 -26.00 18.19
C LEU A 296 3.24 -25.84 16.83
N SER A 297 2.09 -26.51 16.64
CA SER A 297 1.30 -26.37 15.41
C SER A 297 0.81 -24.92 15.21
N GLY A 298 0.68 -24.15 16.29
CA GLY A 298 0.28 -22.74 16.24
C GLY A 298 1.41 -21.89 15.70
N LYS A 299 2.62 -22.15 16.17
CA LYS A 299 3.84 -21.53 15.63
C LYS A 299 4.09 -21.89 14.17
N GLU A 300 3.88 -23.15 13.80
CA GLU A 300 3.97 -23.57 12.39
C GLU A 300 2.91 -22.87 11.53
N SER A 301 1.68 -22.74 12.05
CA SER A 301 0.63 -21.96 11.41
C SER A 301 0.99 -20.48 11.32
N LEU A 302 1.68 -19.90 12.31
CA LEU A 302 2.15 -18.51 12.22
C LEU A 302 3.19 -18.32 11.11
N VAL A 303 4.09 -19.28 10.90
CA VAL A 303 5.06 -19.25 9.79
C VAL A 303 4.35 -19.36 8.46
N SER A 304 3.42 -20.32 8.30
CA SER A 304 2.64 -20.42 7.06
C SER A 304 1.79 -19.18 6.83
N VAL A 305 1.20 -18.63 7.89
CA VAL A 305 0.41 -17.41 7.80
C VAL A 305 1.27 -16.19 7.50
N GLU A 306 2.54 -16.12 7.92
CA GLU A 306 3.44 -15.05 7.48
C GLU A 306 3.69 -15.11 5.97
N PHE A 307 3.87 -16.32 5.41
CA PHE A 307 3.92 -16.52 3.96
C PHE A 307 2.60 -16.15 3.28
N ASP A 308 1.47 -16.55 3.83
CA ASP A 308 0.14 -16.26 3.28
C ASP A 308 -0.20 -14.77 3.35
N VAL A 309 0.14 -14.08 4.45
CA VAL A 309 0.02 -12.62 4.61
C VAL A 309 0.89 -11.92 3.60
N ARG A 310 2.14 -12.36 3.42
CA ARG A 310 3.04 -11.78 2.42
C ARG A 310 2.52 -12.00 1.00
N SER A 311 2.02 -13.19 0.69
CA SER A 311 1.39 -13.52 -0.59
C SER A 311 0.15 -12.67 -0.85
N ALA A 312 -0.75 -12.57 0.12
CA ALA A 312 -1.96 -11.75 0.06
C ALA A 312 -1.63 -10.26 -0.07
N LYS A 313 -0.58 -9.79 0.61
CA LYS A 313 -0.08 -8.41 0.48
C LYS A 313 0.42 -8.13 -0.93
N ILE A 314 1.18 -9.06 -1.53
CA ILE A 314 1.62 -8.95 -2.93
C ILE A 314 0.43 -8.91 -3.88
N GLN A 315 -0.60 -9.72 -3.66
CA GLN A 315 -1.82 -9.71 -4.47
C GLN A 315 -2.58 -8.39 -4.33
N LEU A 316 -2.69 -7.86 -3.11
CA LEU A 316 -3.28 -6.56 -2.82
C LEU A 316 -2.53 -5.43 -3.55
N ASP A 317 -1.20 -5.42 -3.47
CA ASP A 317 -0.38 -4.39 -4.12
C ASP A 317 -0.49 -4.49 -5.65
N LYS A 318 -0.48 -5.71 -6.22
CA LYS A 318 -0.74 -5.93 -7.66
C LYS A 318 -2.12 -5.42 -8.08
N ALA A 319 -3.15 -5.61 -7.26
CA ALA A 319 -4.50 -5.13 -7.55
C ALA A 319 -4.57 -3.58 -7.49
N LYS A 320 -3.83 -2.94 -6.57
CA LYS A 320 -3.68 -1.48 -6.53
C LYS A 320 -2.99 -0.95 -7.79
N ASP A 321 -1.90 -1.59 -8.21
CA ASP A 321 -1.17 -1.20 -9.43
C ASP A 321 -2.05 -1.38 -10.67
N SER A 322 -2.81 -2.48 -10.75
CA SER A 322 -3.75 -2.72 -11.85
C SER A 322 -4.86 -1.67 -11.91
N LEU A 323 -5.34 -1.20 -10.75
CA LEU A 323 -6.31 -0.11 -10.66
C LEU A 323 -5.69 1.21 -11.13
N LEU A 324 -4.45 1.51 -10.70
CA LEU A 324 -3.73 2.70 -11.13
C LEU A 324 -3.55 2.69 -12.66
N ASP A 325 -3.06 1.60 -13.23
CA ASP A 325 -2.89 1.43 -14.69
C ASP A 325 -4.22 1.64 -15.44
N ALA A 326 -5.33 1.10 -14.92
CA ALA A 326 -6.65 1.26 -15.53
C ALA A 326 -7.13 2.72 -15.46
N GLN A 327 -6.87 3.41 -14.35
CA GLN A 327 -7.19 4.82 -14.16
C GLN A 327 -6.35 5.73 -15.08
N GLU A 328 -5.06 5.45 -15.22
CA GLU A 328 -4.18 6.16 -16.15
C GLU A 328 -4.64 5.98 -17.60
N LYS A 329 -4.93 4.75 -18.02
CA LYS A 329 -5.51 4.46 -19.35
C LYS A 329 -6.84 5.18 -19.56
N LEU A 330 -7.72 5.21 -18.56
CA LEU A 330 -8.97 5.97 -18.64
C LEU A 330 -8.69 7.47 -18.82
N ALA A 331 -7.69 8.02 -18.14
CA ALA A 331 -7.30 9.43 -18.27
C ALA A 331 -6.84 9.78 -19.70
N GLU A 332 -6.29 8.83 -20.45
CA GLU A 332 -5.88 9.03 -21.85
C GLU A 332 -7.06 9.32 -22.80
N TYR A 333 -8.28 8.93 -22.43
CA TYR A 333 -9.51 9.26 -23.18
C TYR A 333 -9.99 10.71 -22.94
N TYR A 334 -9.32 11.47 -22.06
CA TYR A 334 -9.62 12.87 -21.78
C TYR A 334 -8.46 13.73 -22.24
N VAL A 335 -8.62 14.38 -23.39
CA VAL A 335 -7.60 15.28 -23.95
C VAL A 335 -7.62 16.58 -23.16
N ARG A 336 -6.50 16.92 -22.50
CA ARG A 336 -6.37 18.10 -21.65
C ARG A 336 -5.29 19.06 -22.14
N ALA A 337 -5.44 20.34 -21.79
CA ALA A 337 -4.47 21.38 -22.11
C ALA A 337 -3.14 21.18 -21.35
N PRO A 338 -1.97 21.06 -22.01
CA PRO A 338 -0.68 20.91 -21.31
C PRO A 338 -0.23 22.20 -20.61
N PHE A 339 -0.68 23.37 -21.07
CA PHE A 339 -0.42 24.69 -20.48
C PHE A 339 -1.59 25.64 -20.79
N GLY A 340 -1.60 26.81 -20.15
CA GLY A 340 -2.61 27.84 -20.39
C GLY A 340 -2.33 28.65 -21.64
N GLY A 341 -3.33 28.86 -22.50
CA GLY A 341 -3.14 29.58 -23.77
C GLY A 341 -4.42 29.77 -24.57
N VAL A 342 -4.31 30.37 -25.76
CA VAL A 342 -5.44 30.60 -26.66
C VAL A 342 -5.49 29.50 -27.72
N VAL A 343 -6.68 28.93 -27.96
CA VAL A 343 -6.88 27.90 -29.00
C VAL A 343 -6.73 28.53 -30.39
N ALA A 344 -5.61 28.27 -31.05
CA ALA A 344 -5.31 28.83 -32.37
C ALA A 344 -6.21 28.24 -33.48
N LYS A 345 -6.39 26.91 -33.48
CA LYS A 345 -7.20 26.20 -34.46
C LYS A 345 -7.77 24.92 -33.84
N MET A 346 -8.99 24.55 -34.24
CA MET A 346 -9.65 23.32 -33.83
C MET A 346 -10.02 22.50 -35.07
N ASN A 347 -9.49 21.28 -35.18
CA ASN A 347 -9.69 20.37 -36.31
C ASN A 347 -10.37 19.07 -35.86
N VAL A 348 -11.32 19.15 -34.92
CA VAL A 348 -12.04 17.99 -34.40
C VAL A 348 -13.48 18.36 -34.08
N LYS A 349 -14.42 17.46 -34.38
CA LYS A 349 -15.84 17.57 -34.08
C LYS A 349 -16.33 16.32 -33.34
N VAL A 350 -17.45 16.47 -32.65
CA VAL A 350 -18.15 15.33 -32.07
C VAL A 350 -18.55 14.36 -33.20
N GLY A 351 -18.24 13.08 -33.01
CA GLY A 351 -18.44 12.01 -34.00
C GLY A 351 -17.20 11.70 -34.86
N ASP A 352 -16.15 12.54 -34.82
CA ASP A 352 -14.90 12.26 -35.54
C ASP A 352 -14.10 11.16 -34.82
N SER A 353 -13.49 10.25 -35.58
CA SER A 353 -12.53 9.27 -35.04
C SER A 353 -11.13 9.88 -35.01
N CYS A 354 -10.45 9.81 -33.86
CA CYS A 354 -9.08 10.30 -33.66
C CYS A 354 -8.14 9.13 -33.40
N GLY A 355 -6.83 9.29 -33.70
CA GLY A 355 -5.77 8.35 -33.32
C GLY A 355 -5.27 7.38 -34.40
N SER A 356 -5.41 7.73 -35.68
CA SER A 356 -4.70 7.11 -36.80
C SER A 356 -3.35 7.75 -37.09
#